data_AF-A0A8X7MYT7-F1
#
_entry.id   AF-A0A8X7MYT7-F1
#
_cell.length_a   1.000
_cell.length_b   1.000
_cell.length_c   1.000
_cell.angle_alpha   90.00
_cell.angle_beta   90.00
_cell.angle_gamma   90.00
#
_symmetry.space_group_name_H-M   'P 1'
#
loop_
_entity.id
_entity.type
_entity.pdbx_description
1 polymer ?
#
loop_
_entity_poly.entity_id
_entity_poly.type
_entity_poly.pdbx_seq_one_letter_code
_entity_poly.pdbx_strand_id
1 'polypeptide(L)'
;MEHAQRMEAANIFAQRLASDDPNLVLAEFLTEDASVQPVLTGQIVSRLSTLSHAADFDSLSRLCRALLGNLRALDVIVGHVGCQRLIEPVSVFLRDERQAEEVDDASILTSHLFFAQALVQRQQSSHIKEPPTPIPMLEEYLRVRSLSYQLNQLSENERELIGRWVTALFDSEGISDELSRDSPPKTMLKLAPTLFAQSISACATGIVDLDTLRGALTYFLQDLLSYTLPGPIIWLLRQLTHYPPPSPDSSLTLGSSHAFGAEAKMRWCLYLDVLAMLLLADTCPESVIVVTAPALRALFSPQIRLRAVREGKQAELTALCSRIVAVLTGQHR
;
A
#
# COMPACT_ATOMS: atom_id res chain seq x y z
N MET A 1 0.93 9.75 45.00
CA MET A 1 1.14 11.01 44.25
C MET A 1 1.48 10.73 42.79
N GLU A 2 2.42 9.83 42.51
CA GLU A 2 2.88 9.52 41.14
C GLU A 2 1.76 9.03 40.20
N HIS A 3 0.82 8.19 40.68
CA HIS A 3 -0.32 7.74 39.86
C HIS A 3 -1.30 8.87 39.50
N ALA A 4 -1.58 9.79 40.42
CA ALA A 4 -2.47 10.92 40.16
C ALA A 4 -1.86 11.90 39.15
N GLN A 5 -0.55 12.14 39.23
CA GLN A 5 0.17 12.96 38.25
C GLN A 5 0.18 12.32 36.86
N ARG A 6 0.33 11.00 36.76
CA ARG A 6 0.23 10.27 35.47
C ARG A 6 -1.17 10.34 34.87
N MET A 7 -2.22 10.27 35.70
CA MET A 7 -3.61 10.39 35.21
C MET A 7 -3.92 11.81 34.73
N GLU A 8 -3.40 12.84 35.41
CA GLU A 8 -3.58 14.22 34.97
C GLU A 8 -2.87 14.48 33.63
N ALA A 9 -1.63 14.01 33.48
CA ALA A 9 -0.91 14.08 32.20
C ALA A 9 -1.66 13.37 31.07
N ALA A 10 -2.26 12.21 31.35
CA ALA A 10 -3.07 11.48 30.37
C ALA A 10 -4.33 12.24 29.94
N ASN A 11 -4.99 12.94 30.86
CA ASN A 11 -6.17 13.75 30.55
C ASN A 11 -5.80 14.95 29.67
N ILE A 12 -4.72 15.66 30.00
CA ILE A 12 -4.20 16.77 29.21
C ILE A 12 -3.85 16.28 27.80
N PHE A 13 -3.14 15.15 27.69
CA PHE A 13 -2.79 14.55 26.41
C PHE A 13 -4.03 14.19 25.59
N ALA A 14 -5.05 13.58 26.20
CA ALA A 14 -6.29 13.22 25.52
C ALA A 14 -7.04 14.44 24.98
N GLN A 15 -7.07 15.54 25.75
CA GLN A 15 -7.69 16.80 25.31
C GLN A 15 -6.93 17.39 24.11
N ARG A 16 -5.59 17.37 24.14
CA ARG A 16 -4.75 17.85 23.05
C ARG A 16 -4.87 16.98 21.81
N LEU A 17 -4.87 15.65 21.95
CA LEU A 17 -5.12 14.73 20.83
C LEU A 17 -6.47 14.97 20.15
N ALA A 18 -7.45 15.52 20.88
CA ALA A 18 -8.77 15.85 20.33
C ALA A 18 -8.85 17.23 19.66
N SER A 19 -7.95 18.16 19.98
CA SER A 19 -8.04 19.58 19.59
C SER A 19 -6.87 20.10 18.76
N ASP A 20 -5.66 19.60 19.01
CA ASP A 20 -4.42 19.99 18.33
C ASP A 20 -4.17 19.12 17.08
N ASP A 21 -3.16 19.48 16.29
CA ASP A 21 -2.67 18.64 15.18
C ASP A 21 -2.12 17.31 15.73
N PRO A 22 -2.66 16.16 15.33
CA PRO A 22 -2.20 14.85 15.81
C PRO A 22 -0.72 14.59 15.52
N ASN A 23 -0.12 15.19 14.48
CA ASN A 23 1.31 15.03 14.22
C ASN A 23 2.18 15.65 15.31
N LEU A 24 1.81 16.84 15.81
CA LEU A 24 2.53 17.51 16.89
C LEU A 24 2.40 16.71 18.19
N VAL A 25 1.19 16.25 18.50
CA VAL A 25 0.91 15.45 19.70
C VAL A 25 1.69 14.12 19.67
N LEU A 26 1.80 13.47 18.51
CA LEU A 26 2.58 12.24 18.35
C LEU A 26 4.10 12.47 18.43
N ALA A 27 4.59 13.63 18.00
CA ALA A 27 5.99 14.00 18.16
C ALA A 27 6.35 14.20 19.64
N GLU A 28 5.48 14.88 20.39
CA GLU A 28 5.64 15.05 21.84
C GLU A 28 5.58 13.71 22.59
N PHE A 29 4.63 12.85 22.22
CA PHE A 29 4.54 11.48 22.77
C PHE A 29 5.88 10.71 22.68
N LEU A 30 6.67 10.91 21.63
CA LEU A 30 7.98 10.28 21.47
C LEU A 30 9.06 10.86 22.40
N THR A 31 8.88 12.09 22.88
CA THR A 31 9.80 12.76 23.82
C THR A 31 9.47 12.46 25.27
N GLU A 32 8.28 11.94 25.56
CA GLU A 32 7.83 11.57 26.90
C GLU A 32 8.56 10.35 27.45
N ASP A 33 8.63 10.28 28.78
CA ASP A 33 9.23 9.17 29.50
C ASP A 33 8.56 7.83 29.16
N ALA A 34 9.37 6.79 28.98
CA ALA A 34 8.91 5.43 28.70
C ALA A 34 7.92 4.87 29.74
N SER A 35 7.94 5.41 30.97
CA SER A 35 7.00 5.00 32.03
C SER A 35 5.58 5.53 31.82
N VAL A 36 5.40 6.61 31.05
CA VAL A 36 4.11 7.29 30.79
C VAL A 36 3.51 6.86 29.46
N GLN A 37 4.35 6.49 28.49
CA GLN A 37 3.96 6.02 27.15
C GLN A 37 2.85 4.95 27.13
N PRO A 38 2.79 3.95 28.03
CA PRO A 38 1.68 2.98 28.05
C PRO A 38 0.32 3.63 28.32
N VAL A 39 0.27 4.63 29.22
CA VAL A 39 -0.97 5.32 29.58
C VAL A 39 -1.43 6.21 28.42
N LEU A 40 -0.50 6.94 27.79
CA LEU A 40 -0.80 7.79 26.63
C LEU A 40 -1.24 6.95 25.42
N THR A 41 -0.60 5.80 25.21
CA THR A 41 -1.03 4.83 24.19
C THR A 41 -2.49 4.40 24.42
N GLY A 42 -2.88 4.18 25.68
CA GLY A 42 -4.26 3.93 26.05
C GLY A 42 -5.22 5.04 25.62
N GLN A 43 -4.82 6.31 25.74
CA GLN A 43 -5.61 7.46 25.28
C GLN A 43 -5.75 7.50 23.75
N ILE A 44 -4.70 7.16 23.00
CA ILE A 44 -4.76 7.08 21.54
C ILE A 44 -5.74 6.01 21.09
N VAL A 45 -5.66 4.80 21.68
CA VAL A 45 -6.60 3.71 21.38
C VAL A 45 -8.03 4.11 21.75
N SER A 46 -8.22 4.71 22.94
CA SER A 46 -9.53 5.19 23.37
C SER A 46 -10.10 6.21 22.39
N ARG A 47 -9.28 7.15 21.90
CA ARG A 47 -9.70 8.14 20.91
C ARG A 47 -10.12 7.50 19.60
N LEU A 48 -9.35 6.55 19.07
CA LEU A 48 -9.71 5.80 17.86
C LEU A 48 -11.06 5.11 18.03
N SER A 49 -11.28 4.43 19.16
CA SER A 49 -12.55 3.78 19.47
C SER A 49 -13.69 4.80 19.56
N THR A 50 -13.51 5.92 20.27
CA THR A 50 -14.56 6.95 20.41
C THR A 50 -14.98 7.52 19.05
N LEU A 51 -14.02 7.85 18.19
CA LEU A 51 -14.30 8.39 16.85
C LEU A 51 -15.04 7.38 15.96
N SER A 52 -14.62 6.12 16.00
CA SER A 52 -15.28 5.03 15.30
C SER A 52 -16.74 4.83 15.74
N HIS A 53 -17.00 4.82 17.05
CA HIS A 53 -18.37 4.68 17.59
C HIS A 53 -19.26 5.89 17.30
N ALA A 54 -18.66 7.10 17.24
CA ALA A 54 -19.35 8.33 16.91
C ALA A 54 -19.57 8.51 15.39
N ALA A 55 -19.07 7.59 14.56
CA ALA A 55 -19.04 7.70 13.10
C ALA A 55 -18.35 9.00 12.59
N ASP A 56 -17.38 9.53 13.36
CA ASP A 56 -16.55 10.67 12.94
C ASP A 56 -15.36 10.16 12.12
N PHE A 57 -15.66 9.72 10.89
CA PHE A 57 -14.68 9.11 9.99
C PHE A 57 -13.66 10.10 9.45
N ASP A 58 -13.99 11.39 9.35
CA ASP A 58 -13.01 12.40 8.95
C ASP A 58 -11.89 12.50 10.00
N SER A 59 -12.24 12.73 11.27
CA SER A 59 -11.26 12.83 12.36
C SER A 59 -10.52 11.51 12.56
N LEU A 60 -11.20 10.37 12.39
CA LEU A 60 -10.55 9.05 12.43
C LEU A 60 -9.52 8.91 11.30
N SER A 61 -9.83 9.37 10.08
CA SER A 61 -8.91 9.34 8.94
C SER A 61 -7.68 10.22 9.18
N ARG A 62 -7.86 11.41 9.78
CA ARG A 62 -6.76 12.32 10.14
C ARG A 62 -5.82 11.68 11.14
N LEU A 63 -6.35 11.00 12.16
CA LEU A 63 -5.53 10.27 13.13
C LEU A 63 -4.82 9.07 12.50
N CYS A 64 -5.48 8.31 11.61
CA CYS A 64 -4.85 7.22 10.85
C CYS A 64 -3.66 7.71 10.00
N ARG A 65 -3.83 8.84 9.29
CA ARG A 65 -2.76 9.47 8.50
C ARG A 65 -1.60 9.94 9.37
N ALA A 66 -1.89 10.59 10.50
CA ALA A 66 -0.84 11.05 11.42
C ALA A 66 -0.04 9.86 12.00
N LEU A 67 -0.70 8.76 12.34
CA LEU A 67 -0.02 7.54 12.80
C LEU A 67 0.85 6.90 11.71
N LEU A 68 0.37 6.84 10.46
CA LEU A 68 1.19 6.37 9.33
C LEU A 68 2.35 7.30 9.00
N GLY A 69 2.18 8.61 9.21
CA GLY A 69 3.25 9.59 9.04
C GLY A 69 4.32 9.50 10.12
N ASN A 70 3.97 9.04 11.32
CA ASN A 70 4.86 8.95 12.47
C ASN A 70 5.17 7.48 12.80
N LEU A 71 5.88 6.80 11.90
CA LEU A 71 6.17 5.35 12.02
C LEU A 71 6.82 4.97 13.34
N ARG A 72 7.69 5.82 13.90
CA ARG A 72 8.33 5.58 15.21
C ARG A 72 7.30 5.57 16.34
N ALA A 73 6.38 6.54 16.35
CA ALA A 73 5.31 6.58 17.34
C ALA A 73 4.41 5.36 17.19
N LEU A 74 4.05 5.01 15.95
CA LEU A 74 3.27 3.80 15.66
C LEU A 74 3.97 2.52 16.13
N ASP A 75 5.28 2.39 15.96
CA ASP A 75 6.06 1.23 16.44
C ASP A 75 5.99 1.09 17.97
N VAL A 76 6.13 2.20 18.71
CA VAL A 76 6.03 2.23 20.18
C VAL A 76 4.61 1.87 20.64
N ILE A 77 3.59 2.49 20.03
CA ILE A 77 2.18 2.22 20.31
C ILE A 77 1.86 0.74 20.08
N VAL A 78 2.23 0.19 18.92
CA VAL A 78 2.05 -1.24 18.60
C VAL A 78 2.79 -2.12 19.61
N GLY A 79 3.97 -1.72 20.07
CA GLY A 79 4.72 -2.43 21.11
C GLY A 79 3.98 -2.52 22.45
N HIS A 80 3.13 -1.55 22.78
CA HIS A 80 2.36 -1.52 24.03
C HIS A 80 0.99 -2.21 23.95
N VAL A 81 0.25 -2.02 22.85
CA VAL A 81 -1.15 -2.48 22.75
C VAL A 81 -1.41 -3.53 21.68
N GLY A 82 -0.40 -3.84 20.86
CA GLY A 82 -0.53 -4.72 19.71
C GLY A 82 -1.25 -4.05 18.53
N CYS A 83 -1.11 -4.65 17.34
CA CYS A 83 -1.80 -4.14 16.14
C CYS A 83 -3.32 -4.33 16.25
N GLN A 84 -3.78 -5.42 16.88
CA GLN A 84 -5.19 -5.80 16.89
C GLN A 84 -6.09 -4.69 17.48
N ARG A 85 -5.68 -4.10 18.60
CA ARG A 85 -6.44 -3.03 19.27
C ARG A 85 -6.55 -1.75 18.44
N LEU A 86 -5.62 -1.55 17.50
CA LEU A 86 -5.63 -0.40 16.59
C LEU A 86 -6.46 -0.67 15.32
N ILE A 87 -6.53 -1.93 14.87
CA ILE A 87 -7.31 -2.29 13.68
C ILE A 87 -8.81 -2.28 14.00
N GLU A 88 -9.23 -2.71 15.19
CA GLU A 88 -10.63 -2.88 15.55
C GLU A 88 -11.50 -1.63 15.27
N PRO A 89 -11.13 -0.41 15.71
CA PRO A 89 -11.91 0.80 15.42
C PRO A 89 -12.04 1.12 13.93
N VAL A 90 -10.97 0.88 13.17
CA VAL A 90 -10.94 1.12 11.71
C VAL A 90 -11.72 0.05 10.96
N SER A 91 -11.80 -1.16 11.51
CA SER A 91 -12.58 -2.25 10.92
C SER A 91 -14.08 -2.00 10.91
N VAL A 92 -14.61 -1.17 11.83
CA VAL A 92 -16.04 -0.83 11.88
C VAL A 92 -16.45 -0.11 10.60
N PHE A 93 -15.70 0.92 10.21
CA PHE A 93 -15.91 1.65 8.96
C PHE A 93 -15.78 0.73 7.74
N LEU A 94 -14.73 -0.10 7.70
CA LEU A 94 -14.47 -0.96 6.54
C LEU A 94 -15.48 -2.12 6.37
N ARG A 95 -16.22 -2.51 7.42
CA ARG A 95 -17.21 -3.61 7.37
C ARG A 95 -18.50 -3.22 6.66
N ASP A 96 -18.85 -1.94 6.68
CA ASP A 96 -20.05 -1.45 6.02
C ASP A 96 -19.67 -0.89 4.64
N GLU A 97 -19.76 -1.74 3.61
CA GLU A 97 -19.43 -1.36 2.22
C GLU A 97 -20.28 -0.16 1.76
N ARG A 98 -21.51 0.01 2.28
CA ARG A 98 -22.36 1.17 1.96
C ARG A 98 -21.79 2.46 2.52
N GLN A 99 -21.29 2.43 3.75
CA GLN A 99 -20.66 3.60 4.36
C GLN A 99 -19.41 4.02 3.59
N ALA A 100 -18.62 3.06 3.11
CA ALA A 100 -17.44 3.33 2.30
C ALA A 100 -17.79 3.92 0.91
N GLU A 101 -18.93 3.55 0.34
CA GLU A 101 -19.44 4.06 -0.95
C GLU A 101 -20.13 5.43 -0.81
N GLU A 102 -20.74 5.71 0.34
CA GLU A 102 -21.43 6.98 0.64
C GLU A 102 -20.48 8.12 1.07
N VAL A 103 -19.18 7.83 1.25
CA VAL A 103 -18.21 8.88 1.60
C VAL A 103 -17.88 9.75 0.37
N ASP A 104 -18.23 11.03 0.43
CA ASP A 104 -17.94 12.00 -0.62
C ASP A 104 -16.42 12.25 -0.82
N ASP A 105 -15.60 11.98 0.20
CA ASP A 105 -14.14 12.17 0.18
C ASP A 105 -13.38 10.82 0.14
N ALA A 106 -12.85 10.47 -1.04
CA ALA A 106 -12.03 9.28 -1.26
C ALA A 106 -10.78 9.20 -0.36
N SER A 107 -10.29 10.34 0.16
CA SER A 107 -9.14 10.38 1.06
C SER A 107 -9.42 9.73 2.42
N ILE A 108 -10.68 9.77 2.88
CA ILE A 108 -11.13 9.12 4.12
C ILE A 108 -10.97 7.61 3.96
N LEU A 109 -11.59 7.02 2.93
CA LEU A 109 -11.50 5.60 2.63
C LEU A 109 -10.04 5.17 2.46
N THR A 110 -9.27 5.92 1.69
CA THR A 110 -7.86 5.65 1.40
C THR A 110 -7.02 5.59 2.69
N SER A 111 -7.23 6.54 3.60
CA SER A 111 -6.53 6.61 4.89
C SER A 111 -6.81 5.38 5.77
N HIS A 112 -8.08 4.98 5.87
CA HIS A 112 -8.49 3.81 6.65
C HIS A 112 -7.91 2.52 6.04
N LEU A 113 -7.99 2.37 4.72
CA LEU A 113 -7.44 1.22 4.01
C LEU A 113 -5.93 1.14 4.16
N PHE A 114 -5.18 2.22 3.98
CA PHE A 114 -3.72 2.20 4.18
C PHE A 114 -3.35 1.85 5.62
N PHE A 115 -4.03 2.42 6.62
CA PHE A 115 -3.73 2.14 8.01
C PHE A 115 -4.01 0.67 8.37
N ALA A 116 -5.16 0.16 7.94
CA ALA A 116 -5.53 -1.24 8.12
C ALA A 116 -4.52 -2.19 7.42
N GLN A 117 -4.13 -1.87 6.18
CA GLN A 117 -3.13 -2.64 5.43
C GLN A 117 -1.76 -2.67 6.13
N ALA A 118 -1.30 -1.51 6.64
CA ALA A 118 -0.03 -1.40 7.35
C ALA A 118 -0.02 -2.24 8.63
N LEU A 119 -1.08 -2.18 9.44
CA LEU A 119 -1.17 -2.92 10.69
C LEU A 119 -1.22 -4.44 10.46
N VAL A 120 -2.02 -4.93 9.51
CA VAL A 120 -2.07 -6.37 9.22
C VAL A 120 -0.72 -6.89 8.70
N GLN A 121 -0.01 -6.11 7.88
CA GLN A 121 1.30 -6.51 7.41
C GLN A 121 2.33 -6.59 8.55
N ARG A 122 2.24 -5.70 9.54
CA ARG A 122 3.06 -5.74 10.76
C ARG A 122 2.75 -6.98 11.60
N GLN A 123 1.48 -7.36 11.72
CA GLN A 123 1.08 -8.62 12.38
C GLN A 123 1.70 -9.85 11.70
N GLN A 124 1.61 -9.93 10.37
CA GLN A 124 2.17 -11.05 9.58
C GLN A 124 3.70 -11.16 9.69
N SER A 125 4.38 -10.05 9.97
CA SER A 125 5.83 -10.01 10.16
C SER A 125 6.26 -10.28 11.61
N SER A 126 5.33 -10.21 12.57
CA SER A 126 5.62 -10.45 13.98
C SER A 126 5.68 -11.96 14.26
N HIS A 127 6.74 -12.41 14.95
CA HIS A 127 6.89 -13.81 15.37
C HIS A 127 6.00 -14.19 16.57
N ILE A 128 5.26 -13.23 17.12
CA ILE A 128 4.37 -13.46 18.26
C ILE A 128 3.11 -14.15 17.75
N LYS A 129 2.87 -15.38 18.22
CA LYS A 129 1.65 -16.16 17.97
C LYS A 129 0.46 -15.56 18.74
N GLU A 130 0.11 -14.31 18.48
CA GLU A 130 -1.25 -13.87 18.79
C GLU A 130 -2.20 -14.63 17.86
N PRO A 131 -3.29 -15.23 18.37
CA PRO A 131 -4.31 -15.74 17.49
C PRO A 131 -4.81 -14.56 16.64
N PRO A 132 -4.71 -14.60 15.30
CA PRO A 132 -5.31 -13.57 14.48
C PRO A 132 -6.78 -13.56 14.85
N THR A 133 -7.26 -12.45 15.43
CA THR A 133 -8.69 -12.26 15.49
C THR A 133 -9.09 -11.90 14.07
N PRO A 134 -9.79 -12.81 13.37
CA PRO A 134 -9.99 -12.62 11.96
C PRO A 134 -10.92 -11.42 11.83
N ILE A 135 -10.44 -10.38 11.17
CA ILE A 135 -11.34 -9.57 10.36
C ILE A 135 -11.37 -10.35 9.05
N PRO A 136 -12.27 -11.34 8.90
CA PRO A 136 -12.13 -12.36 7.86
C PRO A 136 -12.08 -11.70 6.49
N MET A 137 -12.85 -10.61 6.34
CA MET A 137 -12.88 -9.80 5.14
C MET A 137 -11.52 -9.15 4.83
N LEU A 138 -10.86 -8.48 5.79
CA LEU A 138 -9.59 -7.81 5.55
C LEU A 138 -8.45 -8.84 5.37
N GLU A 139 -8.45 -9.96 6.10
CA GLU A 139 -7.42 -10.98 5.95
C GLU A 139 -7.52 -11.77 4.63
N GLU A 140 -8.72 -12.19 4.24
CA GLU A 140 -8.98 -12.82 2.94
C GLU A 140 -8.59 -11.87 1.81
N TYR A 141 -9.03 -10.63 1.92
CA TYR A 141 -8.72 -9.53 1.04
C TYR A 141 -7.20 -9.30 0.90
N LEU A 142 -6.48 -9.25 2.01
CA LEU A 142 -5.04 -9.03 2.03
C LEU A 142 -4.23 -10.22 1.53
N ARG A 143 -4.78 -11.44 1.60
CA ARG A 143 -4.19 -12.66 1.03
C ARG A 143 -4.25 -12.63 -0.49
N VAL A 144 -5.34 -12.12 -1.07
CA VAL A 144 -5.56 -12.08 -2.52
C VAL A 144 -5.08 -10.79 -3.20
N ARG A 145 -4.86 -9.70 -2.45
CA ARG A 145 -4.54 -8.34 -2.97
C ARG A 145 -3.38 -8.23 -3.96
N SER A 146 -2.53 -9.25 -4.02
CA SER A 146 -1.30 -9.26 -4.82
C SER A 146 -1.27 -10.41 -5.83
N LEU A 147 -2.42 -11.08 -6.01
CA LEU A 147 -2.61 -12.12 -6.99
C LEU A 147 -3.15 -11.48 -8.27
N SER A 148 -2.52 -11.80 -9.40
CA SER A 148 -3.10 -11.58 -10.72
C SER A 148 -3.83 -12.84 -11.16
N TYR A 149 -5.05 -12.69 -11.65
CA TYR A 149 -5.86 -13.82 -12.12
C TYR A 149 -5.84 -13.90 -13.63
N GLN A 150 -5.92 -15.11 -14.16
CA GLN A 150 -6.26 -15.30 -15.57
C GLN A 150 -7.74 -14.98 -15.77
N LEU A 151 -8.13 -14.46 -16.95
CA LEU A 151 -9.51 -14.05 -17.24
C LEU A 151 -10.54 -15.19 -17.10
N ASN A 152 -10.13 -16.45 -17.26
CA ASN A 152 -10.96 -17.63 -17.08
C ASN A 152 -11.15 -18.04 -15.60
N GLN A 153 -10.36 -17.46 -14.68
CA GLN A 153 -10.48 -17.67 -13.23
C GLN A 153 -11.38 -16.62 -12.55
N LEU A 154 -11.79 -15.59 -13.30
CA LEU A 154 -12.68 -14.55 -12.83
C LEU A 154 -14.14 -14.92 -13.12
N SER A 155 -15.05 -14.42 -12.30
CA SER A 155 -16.48 -14.47 -12.61
C SER A 155 -16.78 -13.64 -13.87
N GLU A 156 -17.94 -13.89 -14.47
CA GLU A 156 -18.38 -13.17 -15.66
C GLU A 156 -18.46 -11.66 -15.42
N ASN A 157 -19.05 -11.24 -14.29
CA ASN A 157 -19.15 -9.84 -13.88
C ASN A 157 -17.76 -9.20 -13.69
N GLU A 158 -16.82 -9.89 -13.04
CA GLU A 158 -15.45 -9.38 -12.86
C GLU A 158 -14.71 -9.22 -14.18
N ARG A 159 -14.90 -10.17 -15.12
CA ARG A 159 -14.30 -10.11 -16.46
C ARG A 159 -14.87 -8.95 -17.27
N GLU A 160 -16.18 -8.74 -17.22
CA GLU A 160 -16.83 -7.58 -17.86
C GLU A 160 -16.31 -6.27 -17.26
N LEU A 161 -16.19 -6.20 -15.93
CA LEU A 161 -15.67 -5.03 -15.24
C LEU A 161 -14.22 -4.72 -15.62
N ILE A 162 -13.35 -5.74 -15.73
CA ILE A 162 -11.99 -5.56 -16.27
C ILE A 162 -12.04 -4.98 -17.68
N GLY A 163 -12.91 -5.48 -18.56
CA GLY A 163 -13.05 -4.96 -19.92
C GLY A 163 -13.38 -3.48 -19.93
N ARG A 164 -14.35 -3.05 -19.12
CA ARG A 164 -14.72 -1.64 -18.96
C ARG A 164 -13.58 -0.79 -18.41
N TRP A 165 -12.84 -1.29 -17.42
CA TRP A 165 -11.65 -0.60 -16.90
C TRP A 165 -10.55 -0.46 -17.95
N VAL A 166 -10.29 -1.48 -18.76
CA VAL A 166 -9.31 -1.39 -19.85
C VAL A 166 -9.74 -0.33 -20.86
N THR A 167 -11.01 -0.31 -21.27
CA THR A 167 -11.52 0.76 -22.15
C THR A 167 -11.36 2.14 -21.50
N ALA A 168 -11.79 2.32 -20.26
CA ALA A 168 -11.68 3.62 -19.56
C ALA A 168 -10.24 4.12 -19.39
N LEU A 169 -9.28 3.21 -19.15
CA LEU A 169 -7.88 3.56 -18.92
C LEU A 169 -7.10 3.87 -20.20
N PHE A 170 -7.46 3.21 -21.31
CA PHE A 170 -6.69 3.26 -22.56
C PHE A 170 -7.42 3.98 -23.70
N ASP A 171 -8.72 4.22 -23.59
CA ASP A 171 -9.50 5.04 -24.51
C ASP A 171 -9.65 6.48 -23.98
N SER A 172 -10.12 7.37 -24.83
CA SER A 172 -10.26 8.81 -24.55
C SER A 172 -11.41 9.18 -23.60
N GLU A 173 -12.24 8.21 -23.19
CA GLU A 173 -13.43 8.43 -22.36
C GLU A 173 -13.13 8.67 -20.88
N GLY A 174 -11.95 8.25 -20.39
CA GLY A 174 -11.57 8.37 -18.99
C GLY A 174 -12.40 7.51 -18.04
N ILE A 175 -12.31 7.77 -16.74
CA ILE A 175 -13.01 7.00 -15.70
C ILE A 175 -14.38 7.63 -15.44
N SER A 176 -15.45 6.92 -15.77
CA SER A 176 -16.81 7.38 -15.53
C SER A 176 -17.29 7.13 -14.10
N ASP A 177 -18.27 7.92 -13.64
CA ASP A 177 -18.89 7.74 -12.34
C ASP A 177 -19.61 6.39 -12.23
N GLU A 178 -20.21 5.90 -13.33
CA GLU A 178 -20.82 4.57 -13.36
C GLU A 178 -19.78 3.47 -13.19
N LEU A 179 -18.62 3.58 -13.84
CA LEU A 179 -17.53 2.61 -13.66
C LEU A 179 -17.03 2.59 -12.22
N SER A 180 -16.90 3.77 -11.62
CA SER A 180 -16.49 3.90 -10.22
C SER A 180 -17.51 3.27 -9.27
N ARG A 181 -18.81 3.51 -9.48
CA ARG A 181 -19.91 2.93 -8.70
C ARG A 181 -20.00 1.41 -8.85
N ASP A 182 -19.74 0.88 -10.05
CA ASP A 182 -19.75 -0.57 -10.30
C ASP A 182 -18.49 -1.27 -9.78
N SER A 183 -17.53 -0.52 -9.23
CA SER A 183 -16.23 -0.99 -8.76
C SER A 183 -16.05 -0.72 -7.27
N PRO A 184 -16.81 -1.39 -6.38
CA PRO A 184 -16.69 -1.17 -4.95
C PRO A 184 -15.25 -1.45 -4.50
N PRO A 185 -14.74 -0.79 -3.45
CA PRO A 185 -13.31 -0.78 -3.12
C PRO A 185 -12.70 -2.18 -3.04
N LYS A 186 -13.40 -3.13 -2.42
CA LYS A 186 -12.99 -4.53 -2.31
C LYS A 186 -12.76 -5.19 -3.67
N THR A 187 -13.67 -4.97 -4.62
CA THR A 187 -13.56 -5.49 -5.98
C THR A 187 -12.40 -4.84 -6.71
N MET A 188 -12.30 -3.51 -6.67
CA MET A 188 -11.24 -2.80 -7.37
C MET A 188 -9.84 -3.18 -6.87
N LEU A 189 -9.68 -3.33 -5.56
CA LEU A 189 -8.45 -3.80 -4.95
C LEU A 189 -8.06 -5.24 -5.36
N LYS A 190 -9.04 -6.13 -5.56
CA LYS A 190 -8.80 -7.49 -6.08
C LYS A 190 -8.39 -7.47 -7.56
N LEU A 191 -9.02 -6.62 -8.36
CA LEU A 191 -8.82 -6.58 -9.81
C LEU A 191 -7.58 -5.78 -10.23
N ALA A 192 -7.14 -4.80 -9.43
CA ALA A 192 -6.04 -3.92 -9.76
C ALA A 192 -4.74 -4.65 -10.17
N PRO A 193 -4.24 -5.69 -9.45
CA PRO A 193 -3.06 -6.42 -9.91
C PRO A 193 -3.24 -7.09 -11.28
N THR A 194 -4.47 -7.53 -11.59
CA THR A 194 -4.80 -8.14 -12.88
C THR A 194 -4.83 -7.08 -13.99
N LEU A 195 -5.37 -5.89 -13.72
CA LEU A 195 -5.32 -4.76 -14.66
C LEU A 195 -3.88 -4.37 -14.99
N PHE A 196 -3.01 -4.30 -13.98
CA PHE A 196 -1.58 -4.05 -14.19
C PHE A 196 -0.93 -5.17 -15.01
N ALA A 197 -1.19 -6.44 -14.68
CA ALA A 197 -0.63 -7.57 -15.40
C ALA A 197 -1.02 -7.57 -16.89
N GLN A 198 -2.29 -7.30 -17.20
CA GLN A 198 -2.76 -7.23 -18.58
C GLN A 198 -2.20 -6.02 -19.32
N SER A 199 -2.17 -4.85 -18.68
CA SER A 199 -1.63 -3.62 -19.24
C SER A 199 -0.16 -3.77 -19.63
N ILE A 200 0.65 -4.34 -18.72
CA ILE A 200 2.07 -4.59 -18.97
C ILE A 200 2.26 -5.66 -20.03
N SER A 201 1.43 -6.71 -20.03
CA SER A 201 1.48 -7.74 -21.08
C SER A 201 1.17 -7.16 -22.45
N ALA A 202 0.16 -6.28 -22.56
CA ALA A 202 -0.20 -5.60 -23.81
C ALA A 202 0.95 -4.71 -24.31
N CYS A 203 1.63 -4.02 -23.40
CA CYS A 203 2.82 -3.23 -23.73
C CYS A 203 3.98 -4.12 -24.21
N ALA A 204 4.24 -5.22 -23.49
CA ALA A 204 5.28 -6.18 -23.85
C ALA A 204 5.05 -6.83 -25.23
N THR A 205 3.79 -6.98 -25.67
CA THR A 205 3.46 -7.50 -27.00
C THR A 205 3.30 -6.41 -28.06
N GLY A 206 3.55 -5.13 -27.72
CA GLY A 206 3.43 -4.00 -28.66
C GLY A 206 2.01 -3.61 -29.04
N ILE A 207 1.00 -4.04 -28.27
CA ILE A 207 -0.41 -3.62 -28.47
C ILE A 207 -0.58 -2.16 -28.04
N VAL A 208 0.10 -1.77 -26.96
CA VAL A 208 0.17 -0.37 -26.49
C VAL A 208 1.63 0.03 -26.35
N ASP A 209 1.95 1.30 -26.60
CA ASP A 209 3.29 1.82 -26.34
C ASP A 209 3.49 2.15 -24.83
N LEU A 210 4.73 2.46 -24.47
CA LEU A 210 5.11 2.71 -23.08
C LEU A 210 4.48 4.00 -22.52
N ASP A 211 4.28 5.01 -23.35
CA ASP A 211 3.74 6.30 -22.90
C ASP A 211 2.23 6.20 -22.65
N THR A 212 1.53 5.44 -23.49
CA THR A 212 0.13 5.04 -23.30
C THR A 212 -0.03 4.21 -22.03
N LEU A 213 0.85 3.23 -21.80
CA LEU A 213 0.87 2.46 -20.55
C LEU A 213 1.06 3.37 -19.32
N ARG A 214 1.99 4.32 -19.40
CA ARG A 214 2.24 5.27 -18.30
C ARG A 214 1.02 6.14 -18.05
N GLY A 215 0.42 6.72 -19.08
CA GLY A 215 -0.81 7.51 -18.97
C GLY A 215 -1.90 6.75 -18.24
N ALA A 216 -2.22 5.54 -18.70
CA ALA A 216 -3.21 4.66 -18.09
C ALA A 216 -2.91 4.36 -16.60
N LEU A 217 -1.68 3.96 -16.28
CA LEU A 217 -1.34 3.55 -14.91
C LEU A 217 -1.20 4.74 -13.94
N THR A 218 -0.98 5.97 -14.42
CA THR A 218 -0.92 7.16 -13.55
C THR A 218 -2.28 7.54 -12.95
N TYR A 219 -3.41 7.10 -13.51
CA TYR A 219 -4.72 7.25 -12.87
C TYR A 219 -4.76 6.61 -11.47
N PHE A 220 -3.99 5.53 -11.26
CA PHE A 220 -3.90 4.87 -9.96
C PHE A 220 -3.15 5.69 -8.91
N LEU A 221 -2.45 6.78 -9.28
CA LEU A 221 -1.83 7.71 -8.34
C LEU A 221 -2.82 8.75 -7.80
N GLN A 222 -4.02 8.86 -8.39
CA GLN A 222 -5.04 9.80 -7.95
C GLN A 222 -5.75 9.29 -6.70
N ASP A 223 -6.28 10.21 -5.88
CA ASP A 223 -6.91 9.89 -4.58
C ASP A 223 -7.98 8.81 -4.69
N LEU A 224 -8.76 8.81 -5.77
CA LEU A 224 -9.84 7.86 -6.03
C LEU A 224 -9.36 6.40 -6.19
N LEU A 225 -8.11 6.17 -6.60
CA LEU A 225 -7.61 4.81 -6.90
C LEU A 225 -6.34 4.43 -6.12
N SER A 226 -5.68 5.40 -5.48
CA SER A 226 -4.39 5.21 -4.80
C SER A 226 -4.40 4.12 -3.74
N TYR A 227 -5.53 3.89 -3.08
CA TYR A 227 -5.71 2.83 -2.09
C TYR A 227 -5.47 1.41 -2.66
N THR A 228 -5.53 1.25 -3.99
CA THR A 228 -5.31 -0.01 -4.70
C THR A 228 -3.86 -0.31 -5.01
N LEU A 229 -3.00 0.71 -5.12
CA LEU A 229 -1.59 0.58 -5.51
C LEU A 229 -0.75 -0.44 -4.73
N PRO A 230 -0.95 -0.65 -3.41
CA PRO A 230 -0.16 -1.63 -2.68
C PRO A 230 -0.22 -3.04 -3.29
N GLY A 231 -1.38 -3.44 -3.81
CA GLY A 231 -1.57 -4.75 -4.45
C GLY A 231 -0.71 -4.96 -5.70
N PRO A 232 -0.89 -4.13 -6.74
CA PRO A 232 -0.06 -4.12 -7.94
C PRO A 232 1.44 -3.98 -7.67
N ILE A 233 1.86 -3.12 -6.72
CA ILE A 233 3.27 -2.95 -6.38
C ILE A 233 3.85 -4.25 -5.80
N ILE A 234 3.14 -4.89 -4.86
CA ILE A 234 3.59 -6.18 -4.31
C ILE A 234 3.64 -7.25 -5.40
N TRP A 235 2.67 -7.26 -6.32
CA TRP A 235 2.69 -8.16 -7.48
C TRP A 235 3.91 -7.91 -8.39
N LEU A 236 4.19 -6.66 -8.76
CA LEU A 236 5.36 -6.27 -9.57
C LEU A 236 6.68 -6.74 -8.92
N LEU A 237 6.81 -6.52 -7.61
CA LEU A 237 7.98 -6.95 -6.85
C LEU A 237 8.15 -8.48 -6.86
N ARG A 238 7.06 -9.24 -6.80
CA ARG A 238 7.10 -10.70 -6.97
C ARG A 238 7.56 -11.08 -8.38
N GLN A 239 7.08 -10.40 -9.42
CA GLN A 239 7.55 -10.65 -10.79
C GLN A 239 9.03 -10.34 -10.96
N LEU A 240 9.52 -9.24 -10.37
CA LEU A 240 10.93 -8.84 -10.41
C LEU A 240 11.85 -9.86 -9.71
N THR A 241 11.38 -10.50 -8.64
CA THR A 241 12.14 -11.47 -7.85
C THR A 241 12.08 -12.90 -8.39
N HIS A 242 10.93 -13.31 -8.95
CA HIS A 242 10.74 -14.67 -9.46
C HIS A 242 11.38 -14.89 -10.84
N TYR A 243 11.74 -13.81 -11.54
CA TYR A 243 12.38 -13.93 -12.85
C TYR A 243 13.84 -14.42 -12.68
N PRO A 244 14.18 -15.66 -13.05
CA PRO A 244 15.52 -16.20 -12.81
C PRO A 244 16.57 -15.36 -13.54
N PRO A 245 17.78 -15.21 -12.96
CA PRO A 245 18.89 -14.63 -13.69
C PRO A 245 19.19 -15.52 -14.91
N PRO A 246 19.46 -14.96 -16.10
CA PRO A 246 19.92 -15.77 -17.23
C PRO A 246 21.20 -16.50 -16.80
N SER A 247 21.20 -17.82 -16.94
CA SER A 247 22.37 -18.65 -16.67
C SER A 247 23.54 -18.19 -17.55
N PRO A 248 24.77 -18.13 -17.01
CA PRO A 248 25.95 -17.68 -17.76
C PRO A 248 26.24 -18.52 -19.01
N ASP A 249 25.72 -19.74 -19.08
CA ASP A 249 25.99 -20.70 -20.16
C ASP A 249 25.03 -20.60 -21.37
N SER A 250 24.08 -19.65 -21.34
CA SER A 250 23.07 -19.50 -22.41
C SER A 250 23.59 -18.90 -23.71
N SER A 251 24.88 -18.52 -23.77
CA SER A 251 25.55 -17.98 -24.95
C SER A 251 25.97 -19.04 -26.00
N LEU A 252 25.80 -20.34 -25.71
CA LEU A 252 26.27 -21.43 -26.59
C LEU A 252 25.15 -22.19 -27.33
N THR A 253 23.87 -21.87 -27.15
CA THR A 253 22.76 -22.50 -27.88
C THR A 253 22.13 -21.55 -28.88
N LEU A 254 22.78 -21.40 -30.03
CA LEU A 254 22.31 -20.62 -31.18
C LEU A 254 20.96 -21.20 -31.69
N GLY A 255 19.84 -20.55 -31.36
CA GLY A 255 18.58 -20.76 -32.07
C GLY A 255 17.30 -20.44 -31.30
N SER A 256 17.23 -20.75 -29.99
CA SER A 256 15.97 -20.64 -29.22
C SER A 256 16.11 -20.01 -27.83
N SER A 257 17.31 -19.97 -27.24
CA SER A 257 17.56 -19.41 -25.90
C SER A 257 17.64 -17.88 -25.89
N HIS A 258 18.12 -17.26 -26.96
CA HIS A 258 18.24 -15.81 -27.08
C HIS A 258 16.89 -15.07 -27.11
N ALA A 259 15.86 -15.64 -27.74
CA ALA A 259 14.53 -15.04 -27.80
C ALA A 259 13.85 -15.05 -26.43
N PHE A 260 13.96 -16.16 -25.70
CA PHE A 260 13.45 -16.27 -24.32
C PHE A 260 14.19 -15.30 -23.38
N GLY A 261 15.50 -15.13 -23.56
CA GLY A 261 16.30 -14.15 -22.81
C GLY A 261 15.93 -12.69 -23.13
N ALA A 262 15.65 -12.36 -24.40
CA ALA A 262 15.27 -11.02 -24.81
C ALA A 262 13.87 -10.62 -24.29
N GLU A 263 12.89 -11.53 -24.38
CA GLU A 263 11.55 -11.29 -23.83
C GLU A 263 11.59 -11.17 -22.30
N ALA A 264 12.35 -12.04 -21.64
CA ALA A 264 12.59 -12.00 -20.20
C ALA A 264 13.23 -10.69 -19.75
N LYS A 265 14.24 -10.23 -20.48
CA LYS A 265 14.89 -8.94 -20.26
C LYS A 265 13.89 -7.80 -20.40
N MET A 266 13.17 -7.75 -21.52
CA MET A 266 12.21 -6.69 -21.81
C MET A 266 11.13 -6.60 -20.73
N ARG A 267 10.50 -7.72 -20.36
CA ARG A 267 9.48 -7.75 -19.30
C ARG A 267 10.03 -7.30 -17.96
N TRP A 268 11.24 -7.73 -17.60
CA TRP A 268 11.87 -7.30 -16.35
C TRP A 268 12.14 -5.78 -16.33
N CYS A 269 12.61 -5.22 -17.45
CA CYS A 269 12.78 -3.77 -17.58
C CYS A 269 11.44 -3.03 -17.47
N LEU A 270 10.39 -3.52 -18.14
CA LEU A 270 9.04 -2.95 -18.04
C LEU A 270 8.50 -2.97 -16.60
N TYR A 271 8.67 -4.07 -15.86
CA TYR A 271 8.26 -4.14 -14.46
C TYR A 271 8.98 -3.10 -13.59
N LEU A 272 10.29 -2.93 -13.79
CA LEU A 272 11.06 -1.95 -13.05
C LEU A 272 10.69 -0.51 -13.46
N ASP A 273 10.42 -0.27 -14.74
CA ASP A 273 10.03 1.04 -15.25
C ASP A 273 8.65 1.47 -14.76
N VAL A 274 7.69 0.54 -14.70
CA VAL A 274 6.37 0.80 -14.11
C VAL A 274 6.49 1.04 -12.61
N LEU A 275 7.30 0.24 -11.91
CA LEU A 275 7.55 0.45 -10.48
C LEU A 275 8.22 1.80 -10.21
N ALA A 276 9.19 2.18 -11.02
CA ALA A 276 9.88 3.47 -10.95
C ALA A 276 8.91 4.62 -11.21
N MET A 277 8.11 4.52 -12.26
CA MET A 277 7.09 5.52 -12.59
C MET A 277 6.13 5.75 -11.42
N LEU A 278 5.59 4.68 -10.83
CA LEU A 278 4.65 4.80 -9.73
C LEU A 278 5.29 5.35 -8.45
N LEU A 279 6.44 4.81 -8.05
CA LEU A 279 7.03 5.14 -6.75
C LEU A 279 7.87 6.40 -6.76
N LEU A 280 8.36 6.85 -7.92
CA LEU A 280 9.11 8.11 -8.05
C LEU A 280 8.24 9.30 -8.45
N ALA A 281 6.95 9.10 -8.77
CA ALA A 281 6.02 10.21 -9.01
C ALA A 281 5.82 11.05 -7.74
N ASP A 282 5.79 12.38 -7.89
CA ASP A 282 5.56 13.30 -6.76
C ASP A 282 4.15 13.14 -6.15
N THR A 283 3.20 12.66 -6.96
CA THR A 283 1.83 12.36 -6.54
C THR A 283 1.67 11.03 -5.80
N CYS A 284 2.71 10.19 -5.74
CA CYS A 284 2.62 8.91 -5.05
C CYS A 284 2.54 9.10 -3.53
N PRO A 285 1.44 8.69 -2.87
CA PRO A 285 1.29 8.88 -1.44
C PRO A 285 2.37 8.12 -0.66
N GLU A 286 3.01 8.78 0.32
CA GLU A 286 4.02 8.13 1.19
C GLU A 286 3.48 6.86 1.85
N SER A 287 2.18 6.85 2.19
CA SER A 287 1.49 5.69 2.76
C SER A 287 1.57 4.44 1.88
N VAL A 288 1.63 4.57 0.55
CA VAL A 288 1.84 3.44 -0.36
C VAL A 288 3.20 2.79 -0.13
N ILE A 289 4.26 3.60 0.01
CA ILE A 289 5.61 3.12 0.29
C ILE A 289 5.66 2.47 1.68
N VAL A 290 5.03 3.09 2.68
CA VAL A 290 4.94 2.53 4.04
C VAL A 290 4.26 1.15 4.04
N VAL A 291 3.09 1.03 3.41
CA VAL A 291 2.30 -0.22 3.34
C VAL A 291 2.98 -1.29 2.49
N THR A 292 3.85 -0.93 1.57
CA THR A 292 4.56 -1.89 0.71
C THR A 292 5.99 -2.15 1.18
N ALA A 293 6.46 -1.47 2.24
CA ALA A 293 7.86 -1.48 2.67
C ALA A 293 8.46 -2.88 2.89
N PRO A 294 7.79 -3.83 3.58
CA PRO A 294 8.29 -5.20 3.69
C PRO A 294 8.57 -5.90 2.36
N ALA A 295 7.73 -5.70 1.33
CA ALA A 295 7.95 -6.26 0.00
C ALA A 295 9.06 -5.50 -0.75
N LEU A 296 9.13 -4.18 -0.59
CA LEU A 296 10.14 -3.32 -1.21
C LEU A 296 11.58 -3.66 -0.77
N ARG A 297 11.76 -4.33 0.38
CA ARG A 297 13.07 -4.86 0.80
C ARG A 297 13.72 -5.74 -0.27
N ALA A 298 12.94 -6.41 -1.12
CA ALA A 298 13.46 -7.22 -2.21
C ALA A 298 14.34 -6.44 -3.20
N LEU A 299 14.09 -5.14 -3.40
CA LEU A 299 14.88 -4.27 -4.28
C LEU A 299 16.32 -4.08 -3.78
N PHE A 300 16.55 -4.24 -2.47
CA PHE A 300 17.87 -4.14 -1.86
C PHE A 300 18.68 -5.43 -2.00
N SER A 301 18.09 -6.51 -2.54
CA SER A 301 18.80 -7.77 -2.71
C SER A 301 19.95 -7.65 -3.72
N PRO A 302 21.07 -8.37 -3.51
CA PRO A 302 22.20 -8.39 -4.44
C PRO A 302 21.80 -8.84 -5.85
N GLN A 303 20.82 -9.75 -5.95
CA GLN A 303 20.35 -10.30 -7.22
C GLN A 303 19.69 -9.23 -8.10
N ILE A 304 18.78 -8.43 -7.52
CA ILE A 304 18.12 -7.33 -8.23
C ILE A 304 19.13 -6.27 -8.65
N ARG A 305 20.09 -5.92 -7.78
CA ARG A 305 21.16 -4.96 -8.10
C ARG A 305 22.04 -5.42 -9.25
N LEU A 306 22.49 -6.67 -9.23
CA LEU A 306 23.31 -7.25 -10.30
C LEU A 306 22.56 -7.24 -11.64
N ARG A 307 21.26 -7.57 -11.62
CA ARG A 307 20.44 -7.53 -12.83
C ARG A 307 20.24 -6.10 -13.33
N ALA A 308 19.95 -5.14 -12.45
CA ALA A 308 19.83 -3.73 -12.83
C ALA A 308 21.10 -3.19 -13.50
N VAL A 309 22.29 -3.57 -13.01
CA VAL A 309 23.57 -3.22 -13.67
C VAL A 309 23.66 -3.83 -15.07
N ARG A 310 23.32 -5.12 -15.22
CA ARG A 310 23.36 -5.81 -16.53
C ARG A 310 22.39 -5.21 -17.54
N GLU A 311 21.22 -4.80 -17.09
CA GLU A 311 20.18 -4.25 -17.96
C GLU A 311 20.23 -2.73 -18.12
N GLY A 312 21.23 -2.06 -17.53
CA GLY A 312 21.40 -0.60 -17.64
C GLY A 312 20.38 0.20 -16.83
N LYS A 313 19.74 -0.41 -15.83
CA LYS A 313 18.69 0.17 -14.96
C LYS A 313 19.19 0.54 -13.56
N GLN A 314 20.50 0.73 -13.40
CA GLN A 314 21.11 1.02 -12.11
C GLN A 314 20.63 2.36 -11.54
N ALA A 315 20.51 3.39 -12.39
CA ALA A 315 20.11 4.72 -11.95
C ALA A 315 18.68 4.72 -11.40
N GLU A 316 17.74 4.09 -12.10
CA GLU A 316 16.34 3.96 -11.68
C GLU A 316 16.22 3.17 -10.37
N LEU A 317 16.95 2.05 -10.24
CA LEU A 317 16.96 1.27 -9.00
C LEU A 317 17.54 2.08 -7.83
N THR A 318 18.61 2.84 -8.05
CA THR A 318 19.21 3.69 -7.02
C THR A 318 18.26 4.80 -6.58
N ALA A 319 17.59 5.48 -7.52
CA ALA A 319 16.58 6.49 -7.22
C ALA A 319 15.43 5.91 -6.37
N LEU A 320 14.93 4.73 -6.76
CA LEU A 320 13.91 4.00 -6.01
C LEU A 320 14.34 3.70 -4.58
N CYS A 321 15.52 3.09 -4.41
CA CYS A 321 16.04 2.75 -3.09
C CYS A 321 16.23 4.00 -2.22
N SER A 322 16.72 5.09 -2.80
CA SER A 322 16.91 6.37 -2.10
C SER A 322 15.58 6.93 -1.59
N ARG A 323 14.55 6.99 -2.44
CA ARG A 323 13.22 7.49 -2.03
C ARG A 323 12.59 6.61 -0.96
N ILE A 324 12.69 5.28 -1.10
CA ILE A 324 12.16 4.35 -0.10
C ILE A 324 12.82 4.57 1.27
N VAL A 325 14.14 4.71 1.31
CA VAL A 325 14.86 4.99 2.57
C VAL A 325 14.42 6.34 3.15
N ALA A 326 14.34 7.38 2.33
CA ALA A 326 14.01 8.72 2.79
C ALA A 326 12.60 8.78 3.42
N VAL A 327 11.61 8.15 2.79
CA VAL A 327 10.24 8.05 3.33
C VAL A 327 10.21 7.23 4.63
N LEU A 328 10.85 6.06 4.66
CA LEU A 328 10.80 5.17 5.84
C LEU A 328 11.59 5.69 7.03
N THR A 329 12.60 6.53 6.81
CA THR A 329 13.40 7.14 7.88
C THR A 329 12.88 8.51 8.32
N GLY A 330 11.90 9.07 7.60
CA GLY A 330 11.38 10.41 7.86
C GLY A 330 12.34 11.53 7.49
N GLN A 331 13.33 11.29 6.62
CA GLN A 331 14.31 12.29 6.19
C GLN A 331 13.74 13.43 5.32
N HIS A 332 12.44 13.38 5.01
CA HIS A 332 11.70 14.42 4.30
C HIS A 332 10.90 15.37 5.22
N ARG A 333 11.02 15.22 6.55
CA ARG A 333 10.29 16.03 7.54
C ARG A 333 11.24 16.83 8.42
#